data_AF-A0A923Q636-F1
#
_entry.id   AF-A0A923Q636-F1
#
_cell.length_a   1.000
_cell.length_b   1.000
_cell.length_c   1.000
_cell.angle_alpha   90.00
_cell.angle_beta   90.00
_cell.angle_gamma   90.00
#
_symmetry.space_group_name_H-M   'P 1'
#
loop_
_entity.id
_entity.type
_entity.pdbx_description
1 polymer ?
#
loop_
_entity_poly.entity_id
_entity_poly.type
_entity_poly.pdbx_seq_one_letter_code
_entity_poly.pdbx_strand_id
1 'polypeptide(L)'
;MSITAVTPDTGLSEEQVAARQRIAELPLEQLDPGDPEAFRTLEMLWKFERLRREDPVHFTAAEHTTLGHYWSLTRWEDIMAADADHESFSAETQIVLADPADVSTLDLNRDAKAVGGTVQLEERPEDEQAPPPEQAFRSLLSMDPPDHELHRGAVQDGVSPKTLKDLEPVIRERAGAILDGLPIGEEFDWVDLVSKELTAMTLATLFDFPQEDRRKLTYWSDVTM
;
A
#
# COMPACT_ATOMS: atom_id res chain seq x y z
N MET A 1 33.29 -13.80 41.84
CA MET A 1 33.04 -14.37 40.49
C MET A 1 31.73 -13.77 40.00
N SER A 2 31.78 -12.70 39.22
CA SER A 2 30.58 -12.17 38.56
C SER A 2 30.29 -13.03 37.34
N ILE A 3 29.10 -13.62 37.31
CA ILE A 3 28.56 -14.26 36.11
C ILE A 3 28.04 -13.12 35.24
N THR A 4 28.78 -12.79 34.18
CA THR A 4 28.26 -11.96 33.09
C THR A 4 27.13 -12.77 32.46
N ALA A 5 25.89 -12.27 32.55
CA ALA A 5 24.77 -12.88 31.86
C ALA A 5 25.07 -12.83 30.36
N VAL A 6 25.21 -14.01 29.74
CA VAL A 6 25.23 -14.13 28.28
C VAL A 6 23.82 -13.82 27.82
N THR A 7 23.60 -12.61 27.32
CA THR A 7 22.37 -12.25 26.61
C THR A 7 22.23 -13.24 25.44
N PRO A 8 21.06 -13.86 25.22
CA PRO A 8 20.88 -14.76 24.09
C PRO A 8 21.19 -14.00 22.80
N ASP A 9 21.87 -14.65 21.86
CA ASP A 9 22.10 -14.10 20.52
C ASP A 9 20.75 -13.96 19.83
N THR A 10 20.17 -12.76 19.90
CA THR A 10 18.86 -12.43 19.35
C THR A 10 18.89 -12.31 17.83
N GLY A 11 20.08 -12.32 17.21
CA GLY A 11 20.27 -11.96 15.80
C GLY A 11 19.96 -10.49 15.50
N LEU A 12 19.72 -9.67 16.53
CA LEU A 12 19.43 -8.24 16.39
C LEU A 12 20.71 -7.40 16.53
N SER A 13 20.80 -6.32 15.77
CA SER A 13 21.85 -5.32 15.95
C SER A 13 21.70 -4.59 17.29
N GLU A 14 22.77 -3.97 17.78
CA GLU A 14 22.74 -3.14 19.00
C GLU A 14 21.69 -2.02 18.90
N GLU A 15 21.55 -1.42 17.72
CA GLU A 15 20.55 -0.40 17.42
C GLU A 15 19.12 -0.95 17.55
N GLN A 16 18.86 -2.15 17.02
CA GLN A 16 17.54 -2.80 17.13
C GLN A 16 17.20 -3.16 18.58
N VAL A 17 18.18 -3.60 19.37
CA VAL A 17 17.99 -3.88 20.81
C VAL A 17 17.66 -2.58 21.55
N ALA A 18 18.39 -1.50 21.28
CA ALA A 18 18.13 -0.19 21.89
C ALA A 18 16.76 0.35 21.48
N ALA A 19 16.39 0.26 20.20
CA ALA A 19 15.08 0.66 19.70
C ALA A 19 13.94 -0.08 20.40
N ARG A 20 14.04 -1.42 20.49
CA ARG A 20 13.03 -2.25 21.17
C ARG A 20 12.90 -1.91 22.65
N GLN A 21 14.01 -1.62 23.33
CA GLN A 21 13.99 -1.17 24.73
C GLN A 21 13.31 0.20 24.89
N ARG A 22 13.70 1.20 24.08
CA ARG A 22 13.06 2.52 24.08
C ARG A 22 11.55 2.41 23.86
N ILE A 23 11.12 1.61 22.88
CA ILE A 23 9.71 1.39 22.56
C ILE A 23 8.98 0.65 23.69
N ALA A 24 9.65 -0.23 24.44
CA ALA A 24 9.06 -0.89 25.60
C ALA A 24 8.84 0.06 26.80
N GLU A 25 9.64 1.11 26.91
CA GLU A 25 9.60 2.08 28.02
C GLU A 25 8.66 3.26 27.75
N LEU A 26 8.32 3.55 26.49
CA LEU A 26 7.39 4.63 26.16
C LEU A 26 6.02 4.44 26.85
N PRO A 27 5.33 5.50 27.29
CA PRO A 27 3.93 5.38 27.68
C PRO A 27 3.08 4.86 26.51
N LEU A 28 2.10 3.99 26.78
CA LEU A 28 1.29 3.36 25.72
C LEU A 28 0.59 4.41 24.87
N GLU A 29 0.06 5.46 25.51
CA GLU A 29 -0.64 6.56 24.85
C GLU A 29 0.22 7.33 23.84
N GLN A 30 1.56 7.28 23.96
CA GLN A 30 2.50 7.94 23.05
C GLN A 30 2.95 7.05 21.89
N LEU A 31 2.51 5.80 21.82
CA LEU A 31 2.87 4.90 20.73
C LEU A 31 2.08 5.25 19.46
N ASP A 32 2.78 5.80 18.48
CA ASP A 32 2.24 5.98 17.12
C ASP A 32 2.72 4.83 16.20
N PRO A 33 1.93 3.78 15.96
CA PRO A 33 2.27 2.73 14.99
C PRO A 33 2.19 3.19 13.52
N GLY A 34 1.54 4.32 13.24
CA GLY A 34 1.39 4.90 11.91
C GLY A 34 2.56 5.79 11.46
N ASP A 35 3.49 6.11 12.37
CA ASP A 35 4.70 6.91 12.11
C ASP A 35 5.51 6.35 10.90
N PRO A 36 5.60 7.09 9.78
CA PRO A 36 6.28 6.63 8.58
C PRO A 36 7.78 6.35 8.77
N GLU A 37 8.45 7.02 9.70
CA GLU A 37 9.88 6.78 9.96
C GLU A 37 10.12 5.40 10.57
N ALA A 38 9.17 4.91 11.37
CA ALA A 38 9.24 3.60 11.98
C ALA A 38 9.21 2.46 10.94
N PHE A 39 8.69 2.70 9.73
CA PHE A 39 8.73 1.75 8.62
C PHE A 39 10.10 1.71 7.93
N ARG A 40 10.79 2.86 7.84
CA ARG A 40 12.16 2.92 7.28
C ARG A 40 13.18 2.19 8.15
N THR A 41 13.01 2.32 9.46
CA THR A 41 13.91 1.76 10.48
C THR A 41 13.49 0.37 10.98
N LEU A 42 12.34 -0.13 10.52
CA LEU A 42 11.70 -1.36 10.98
C LEU A 42 11.26 -1.35 12.46
N GLU A 43 11.27 -0.19 13.12
CA GLU A 43 10.84 -0.03 14.51
C GLU A 43 9.34 -0.30 14.71
N MET A 44 8.53 -0.17 13.65
CA MET A 44 7.08 -0.47 13.71
C MET A 44 6.80 -1.92 14.18
N LEU A 45 7.71 -2.86 13.90
CA LEU A 45 7.60 -4.25 14.36
C LEU A 45 7.48 -4.34 15.89
N TRP A 46 8.27 -3.54 16.63
CA TRP A 46 8.29 -3.54 18.08
C TRP A 46 7.09 -2.83 18.68
N LYS A 47 6.61 -1.76 18.01
CA LYS A 47 5.36 -1.09 18.37
C LYS A 47 4.20 -2.07 18.29
N PHE A 48 4.04 -2.77 17.15
CA PHE A 48 2.99 -3.78 16.98
C PHE A 48 3.15 -4.99 17.91
N GLU A 49 4.37 -5.45 18.20
CA GLU A 49 4.60 -6.51 19.19
C GLU A 49 4.05 -6.12 20.56
N ARG A 50 4.34 -4.90 21.02
CA ARG A 50 3.88 -4.41 22.31
C ARG A 50 2.38 -4.18 22.34
N LEU A 51 1.81 -3.51 21.34
CA LEU A 51 0.38 -3.25 21.25
C LEU A 51 -0.43 -4.55 21.30
N ARG A 52 -0.04 -5.57 20.50
CA ARG A 52 -0.70 -6.89 20.57
C ARG A 52 -0.75 -7.46 21.99
N ARG A 53 0.29 -7.25 22.79
CA ARG A 53 0.41 -7.81 24.14
C ARG A 53 -0.33 -6.97 25.19
N GLU A 54 -0.24 -5.65 25.11
CA GLU A 54 -0.65 -4.74 26.18
C GLU A 54 -1.95 -3.98 25.90
N ASP A 55 -2.14 -3.54 24.66
CA ASP A 55 -3.27 -2.71 24.24
C ASP A 55 -3.63 -2.99 22.78
N PRO A 56 -4.31 -4.12 22.49
CA PRO A 56 -4.43 -4.62 21.13
C PRO A 56 -5.41 -3.83 20.24
N VAL A 57 -6.29 -3.05 20.87
CA VAL A 57 -7.20 -2.08 20.25
C VAL A 57 -6.80 -0.70 20.78
N HIS A 58 -5.80 -0.13 20.13
CA HIS A 58 -5.09 1.05 20.63
C HIS A 58 -5.63 2.34 20.02
N PHE A 59 -5.85 3.37 20.83
CA PHE A 59 -6.23 4.70 20.35
C PHE A 59 -5.02 5.62 20.28
N THR A 60 -4.66 6.05 19.07
CA THR A 60 -3.62 7.06 18.85
C THR A 60 -4.27 8.45 18.77
N ALA A 61 -3.91 9.34 19.69
CA ALA A 61 -4.41 10.72 19.68
C ALA A 61 -3.63 11.60 18.70
N ALA A 62 -4.30 12.59 18.07
CA ALA A 62 -3.70 13.54 17.13
C ALA A 62 -2.56 14.41 17.73
N GLU A 63 -2.41 14.43 19.05
CA GLU A 63 -1.26 15.08 19.70
C GLU A 63 0.04 14.26 19.62
N HIS A 64 -0.06 12.99 19.23
CA HIS A 64 1.08 12.05 19.11
C HIS A 64 1.38 11.65 17.67
N THR A 65 0.61 12.14 16.69
CA THR A 65 0.74 11.78 15.27
C THR A 65 0.29 12.91 14.36
N THR A 66 0.79 12.95 13.12
CA THR A 66 0.31 13.89 12.08
C THR A 66 -0.91 13.36 11.35
N LEU A 67 -1.32 12.11 11.60
CA LEU A 67 -2.36 11.40 10.86
C LEU A 67 -3.78 11.64 11.41
N GLY A 68 -3.92 12.53 12.39
CA GLY A 68 -5.16 12.71 13.14
C GLY A 68 -5.42 11.59 14.15
N HIS A 69 -6.64 11.52 14.67
CA HIS A 69 -7.02 10.47 15.62
C HIS A 69 -7.35 9.18 14.88
N TYR A 70 -6.81 8.05 15.33
CA TYR A 70 -7.14 6.75 14.74
C TYR A 70 -7.02 5.60 15.74
N TRP A 71 -7.66 4.47 15.41
CA TRP A 71 -7.57 3.23 16.16
C TRP A 71 -6.68 2.22 15.43
N SER A 72 -5.83 1.51 16.16
CA SER A 72 -5.03 0.41 15.66
C SER A 72 -5.58 -0.92 16.15
N LEU A 73 -6.06 -1.76 15.23
CA LEU A 73 -6.39 -3.15 15.49
C LEU A 73 -5.16 -4.00 15.19
N THR A 74 -4.58 -4.64 16.20
CA THR A 74 -3.26 -5.30 16.05
C THR A 74 -3.32 -6.82 16.12
N ARG A 75 -4.47 -7.40 16.50
CA ARG A 75 -4.70 -8.85 16.52
C ARG A 75 -5.46 -9.27 15.27
N TRP A 76 -5.13 -10.47 14.79
CA TRP A 76 -5.79 -11.10 13.65
C TRP A 76 -7.31 -11.16 13.79
N GLU A 77 -7.81 -11.59 14.96
CA GLU A 77 -9.25 -11.75 15.20
C GLU A 77 -10.00 -10.42 15.12
N ASP A 78 -9.44 -9.35 15.69
CA ASP A 78 -10.04 -8.01 15.65
C ASP A 78 -10.04 -7.43 14.23
N ILE A 79 -8.94 -7.62 13.48
CA ILE A 79 -8.84 -7.20 12.07
C ILE A 79 -9.89 -7.92 11.23
N MET A 80 -9.99 -9.25 11.36
CA MET A 80 -10.97 -10.04 10.59
C MET A 80 -12.41 -9.71 10.99
N ALA A 81 -12.66 -9.39 12.26
CA ALA A 81 -13.99 -8.98 12.71
C ALA A 81 -14.39 -7.63 12.08
N ALA A 82 -13.47 -6.66 12.05
CA ALA A 82 -13.72 -5.37 11.41
C ALA A 82 -13.87 -5.48 9.89
N ASP A 83 -13.00 -6.26 9.23
CA ASP A 83 -13.03 -6.49 7.77
C ASP A 83 -14.33 -7.18 7.31
N ALA A 84 -14.94 -8.02 8.16
CA ALA A 84 -16.21 -8.66 7.88
C ALA A 84 -17.45 -7.79 8.16
N ASP A 85 -17.32 -6.75 9.01
CA ASP A 85 -18.41 -5.87 9.43
C ASP A 85 -18.34 -4.52 8.69
N HIS A 86 -18.47 -4.56 7.37
CA HIS A 86 -18.46 -3.38 6.51
C HIS A 86 -19.66 -2.43 6.74
N GLU A 87 -20.68 -2.86 7.50
CA GLU A 87 -21.78 -1.97 7.91
C GLU A 87 -21.35 -1.02 9.02
N SER A 88 -20.57 -1.51 9.99
CA SER A 88 -20.00 -0.67 11.06
C SER A 88 -18.68 0.01 10.65
N PHE A 89 -17.91 -0.62 9.75
CA PHE A 89 -16.61 -0.16 9.27
C PHE A 89 -16.70 0.21 7.78
N SER A 90 -17.21 1.40 7.49
CA SER A 90 -17.40 1.95 6.15
C SER A 90 -16.08 2.25 5.42
N ALA A 91 -16.05 2.01 4.11
CA ALA A 91 -14.96 2.37 3.21
C ALA A 91 -15.20 3.66 2.42
N GLU A 92 -16.38 4.28 2.50
CA GLU A 92 -16.74 5.46 1.68
C GLU A 92 -15.92 6.72 2.01
N THR A 93 -15.42 6.84 3.24
CA THR A 93 -14.77 8.08 3.70
C THR A 93 -13.28 8.07 3.39
N GLN A 94 -12.54 7.12 3.96
CA GLN A 94 -11.08 7.10 3.88
C GLN A 94 -10.59 5.67 4.08
N ILE A 95 -9.76 5.19 3.14
CA ILE A 95 -9.19 3.84 3.15
C ILE A 95 -7.66 3.83 3.31
N VAL A 96 -7.04 5.00 3.37
CA VAL A 96 -5.60 5.18 3.59
C VAL A 96 -5.42 6.07 4.82
N LEU A 97 -4.57 5.66 5.76
CA LEU A 97 -4.18 6.52 6.86
C LEU A 97 -3.20 7.58 6.33
N ALA A 98 -3.65 8.83 6.24
CA ALA A 98 -2.90 9.95 5.67
C ALA A 98 -3.12 11.22 6.50
N ASP A 99 -2.20 12.18 6.40
CA ASP A 99 -2.35 13.49 7.04
C ASP A 99 -3.64 14.15 6.53
N PRO A 100 -4.55 14.62 7.41
CA PRO A 100 -5.76 15.30 6.98
C PRO A 100 -5.53 16.48 6.02
N ALA A 101 -4.37 17.14 6.09
CA ALA A 101 -3.97 18.17 5.13
C ALA A 101 -3.70 17.58 3.73
N ASP A 102 -3.10 16.40 3.68
CA ASP A 102 -2.83 15.65 2.45
C ASP A 102 -4.12 15.01 1.89
N VAL A 103 -5.08 14.63 2.72
CA VAL A 103 -6.38 14.10 2.24
C VAL A 103 -7.17 15.16 1.46
N SER A 104 -7.01 16.45 1.78
CA SER A 104 -7.61 17.55 1.00
C SER A 104 -6.93 17.80 -0.35
N THR A 105 -5.70 17.28 -0.55
CA THR A 105 -4.91 17.41 -1.77
C THR A 105 -4.78 16.10 -2.55
N LEU A 106 -5.14 14.95 -1.94
CA LEU A 106 -5.48 13.67 -2.59
C LEU A 106 -6.80 13.79 -3.38
N ASP A 107 -6.92 14.89 -4.11
CA ASP A 107 -7.75 14.95 -5.30
C ASP A 107 -7.01 14.06 -6.31
N LEU A 108 -7.35 12.76 -6.35
CA LEU A 108 -6.84 11.77 -7.32
C LEU A 108 -6.92 12.26 -8.78
N ASN A 109 -7.60 13.39 -9.02
CA ASN A 109 -7.73 14.07 -10.30
C ASN A 109 -6.62 15.07 -10.65
N ARG A 110 -5.80 15.55 -9.70
CA ARG A 110 -4.99 16.77 -9.96
C ARG A 110 -3.72 16.51 -10.79
N ASP A 111 -3.21 15.28 -10.81
CA ASP A 111 -1.96 14.94 -11.50
C ASP A 111 -2.13 14.29 -12.88
N ALA A 112 -3.37 14.14 -13.38
CA ALA A 112 -3.63 13.72 -14.76
C ALA A 112 -3.11 14.70 -15.83
N LYS A 113 -2.72 15.93 -15.45
CA LYS A 113 -2.19 16.95 -16.37
C LYS A 113 -0.68 16.82 -16.68
N ALA A 114 0.07 15.93 -16.03
CA ALA A 114 1.52 15.83 -16.20
C ALA A 114 2.00 14.68 -17.11
N VAL A 115 1.09 13.94 -17.75
CA VAL A 115 1.44 12.81 -18.60
C VAL A 115 1.48 13.23 -20.08
N GLY A 116 2.65 13.66 -20.52
CA GLY A 116 2.95 13.80 -21.95
C GLY A 116 3.05 12.42 -22.61
N GLY A 117 1.95 11.90 -23.12
CA GLY A 117 1.90 10.66 -23.89
C GLY A 117 0.59 10.53 -24.65
N THR A 118 0.66 10.28 -25.95
CA THR A 118 -0.40 10.45 -26.96
C THR A 118 -1.56 9.44 -26.83
N VAL A 119 -2.37 9.56 -25.79
CA VAL A 119 -3.79 9.21 -25.86
C VAL A 119 -4.50 10.50 -26.23
N GLN A 120 -5.16 10.55 -27.39
CA GLN A 120 -6.06 11.67 -27.68
C GLN A 120 -7.30 11.52 -26.79
N LEU A 121 -7.14 11.90 -25.53
CA LEU A 121 -8.24 12.37 -24.72
C LEU A 121 -8.63 13.72 -25.33
N GLU A 122 -9.86 13.84 -25.82
CA GLU A 122 -10.39 15.14 -26.25
C GLU A 122 -10.09 16.16 -25.14
N GLU A 123 -9.36 17.22 -25.47
CA GLU A 123 -9.01 18.26 -24.50
C GLU A 123 -10.31 18.83 -23.94
N ARG A 124 -10.50 18.70 -22.63
CA ARG A 124 -11.67 19.25 -21.94
C ARG A 124 -11.70 20.77 -22.19
N PRO A 125 -12.81 21.34 -22.70
CA PRO A 125 -12.93 22.77 -22.93
C PRO A 125 -12.53 23.58 -21.69
N GLU A 126 -11.78 24.67 -21.88
CA GLU A 126 -11.23 25.50 -20.78
C GLU A 126 -12.33 26.09 -19.86
N ASP A 127 -13.55 26.14 -20.37
CA ASP A 127 -14.79 26.64 -19.80
C ASP A 127 -15.60 25.56 -19.05
N GLU A 128 -15.13 24.30 -19.02
CA GLU A 128 -15.73 23.25 -18.21
C GLU A 128 -15.11 23.22 -16.80
N GLN A 129 -15.91 23.66 -15.82
CA GLN A 129 -15.57 23.64 -14.41
C GLN A 129 -15.07 22.25 -14.02
N ALA A 130 -13.94 22.15 -13.32
CA ALA A 130 -13.52 20.88 -12.74
C ALA A 130 -14.68 20.32 -11.89
N PRO A 131 -14.95 19.00 -11.95
CA PRO A 131 -15.99 18.40 -11.14
C PRO A 131 -15.75 18.78 -9.67
N PRO A 132 -16.82 19.06 -8.90
CA PRO A 132 -16.67 19.39 -7.48
C PRO A 132 -15.90 18.26 -6.75
N PRO A 133 -15.19 18.53 -5.65
CA PRO A 133 -14.32 17.55 -4.97
C PRO A 133 -15.01 16.22 -4.63
N GLU A 134 -16.32 16.28 -4.41
CA GLU A 134 -17.23 15.15 -4.18
C GLU A 134 -17.45 14.21 -5.39
N GLN A 135 -16.94 14.58 -6.56
CA GLN A 135 -16.88 13.77 -7.79
C GLN A 135 -15.45 13.26 -8.08
N ALA A 136 -14.52 13.38 -7.12
CA ALA A 136 -13.21 12.78 -7.24
C ALA A 136 -13.28 11.25 -7.39
N PHE A 137 -12.34 10.69 -8.16
CA PHE A 137 -12.28 9.26 -8.56
C PHE A 137 -12.82 8.33 -7.47
N ARG A 138 -14.09 7.93 -7.61
CA ARG A 138 -14.68 6.90 -6.77
C ARG A 138 -14.12 5.55 -7.22
N SER A 139 -13.14 5.06 -6.48
CA SER A 139 -12.58 3.73 -6.69
C SER A 139 -13.50 2.67 -6.11
N LEU A 140 -13.47 1.46 -6.67
CA LEU A 140 -14.15 0.30 -6.09
C LEU A 140 -13.80 0.10 -4.61
N LEU A 141 -12.56 0.41 -4.23
CA LEU A 141 -12.07 0.21 -2.86
C LEU A 141 -12.66 1.18 -1.84
N SER A 142 -13.23 2.31 -2.29
CA SER A 142 -13.78 3.37 -1.43
C SER A 142 -15.29 3.50 -1.59
N MET A 143 -15.99 2.36 -1.66
CA MET A 143 -17.43 2.26 -1.81
C MET A 143 -17.99 1.22 -0.85
N ASP A 144 -19.17 1.50 -0.30
CA ASP A 144 -19.96 0.52 0.45
C ASP A 144 -21.08 -0.07 -0.44
N PRO A 145 -21.74 -1.16 0.00
CA PRO A 145 -22.96 -1.64 -0.65
C PRO A 145 -24.07 -0.58 -0.67
N PRO A 146 -24.90 -0.52 -1.73
CA PRO A 146 -24.99 -1.49 -2.84
C PRO A 146 -24.10 -1.17 -4.06
N ASP A 147 -23.44 -0.01 -4.08
CA ASP A 147 -22.69 0.45 -5.26
C ASP A 147 -21.42 -0.38 -5.47
N HIS A 148 -20.80 -0.83 -4.38
CA HIS A 148 -19.62 -1.71 -4.40
C HIS A 148 -19.87 -3.00 -5.21
N GLU A 149 -21.00 -3.71 -5.02
CA GLU A 149 -21.28 -4.97 -5.70
C GLU A 149 -21.38 -4.80 -7.22
N LEU A 150 -21.97 -3.69 -7.66
CA LEU A 150 -22.14 -3.40 -9.07
C LEU A 150 -20.78 -3.23 -9.76
N HIS A 151 -19.89 -2.42 -9.17
CA HIS A 151 -18.56 -2.14 -9.72
C HIS A 151 -17.65 -3.38 -9.62
N ARG A 152 -17.68 -4.10 -8.49
CA ARG A 152 -16.95 -5.37 -8.33
C ARG A 152 -17.41 -6.40 -9.35
N GLY A 153 -18.73 -6.46 -9.56
CA GLY A 153 -19.36 -7.35 -10.52
C GLY A 153 -18.88 -7.15 -11.95
N ALA A 154 -18.54 -5.92 -12.33
CA ALA A 154 -18.05 -5.57 -13.66
C ALA A 154 -16.61 -6.02 -13.92
N VAL A 155 -15.77 -6.16 -12.89
CA VAL A 155 -14.33 -6.46 -13.03
C VAL A 155 -13.94 -7.89 -12.63
N GLN A 156 -14.79 -8.60 -11.86
CA GLN A 156 -14.47 -9.91 -11.28
C GLN A 156 -14.08 -10.99 -12.31
N ASP A 157 -14.63 -10.95 -13.53
CA ASP A 157 -14.34 -11.93 -14.58
C ASP A 157 -12.88 -11.84 -15.07
N GLY A 158 -12.26 -10.66 -14.96
CA GLY A 158 -10.85 -10.43 -15.28
C GLY A 158 -9.89 -11.23 -14.41
N VAL A 159 -10.34 -11.70 -13.24
CA VAL A 159 -9.56 -12.53 -12.31
C VAL A 159 -10.22 -13.89 -12.03
N SER A 160 -11.10 -14.35 -12.93
CA SER A 160 -11.73 -15.66 -12.80
C SER A 160 -10.69 -16.80 -12.81
N PRO A 161 -10.97 -17.98 -12.21
CA PRO A 161 -10.06 -19.12 -12.24
C PRO A 161 -9.62 -19.54 -13.66
N LYS A 162 -10.50 -19.35 -14.65
CA LYS A 162 -10.17 -19.58 -16.05
C LYS A 162 -9.16 -18.54 -16.56
N THR A 163 -9.44 -17.25 -16.36
CA THR A 163 -8.54 -16.17 -16.77
C THR A 163 -7.16 -16.32 -16.14
N LEU A 164 -7.08 -16.66 -14.85
CA LEU A 164 -5.81 -16.91 -14.16
C LEU A 164 -5.03 -18.10 -14.76
N LYS A 165 -5.73 -19.17 -15.15
CA LYS A 165 -5.11 -20.33 -15.82
C LYS A 165 -4.58 -19.96 -17.21
N ASP A 166 -5.26 -19.08 -17.93
CA ASP A 166 -4.84 -18.61 -19.25
C ASP A 166 -3.63 -17.64 -19.14
N LEU A 167 -3.53 -16.88 -18.03
CA LEU A 167 -2.39 -16.00 -17.73
C LEU A 167 -1.14 -16.74 -17.24
N GLU A 168 -1.29 -17.88 -16.55
CA GLU A 168 -0.18 -18.64 -15.99
C GLU A 168 0.98 -18.90 -16.99
N PRO A 169 0.76 -19.46 -18.20
CA PRO A 169 1.85 -19.71 -19.14
C PRO A 169 2.55 -18.42 -19.59
N VAL A 170 1.80 -17.32 -19.75
CA VAL A 170 2.33 -16.02 -20.16
C VAL A 170 3.22 -15.42 -19.07
N ILE A 171 2.76 -15.44 -17.82
CA ILE A 171 3.54 -14.98 -16.67
C ILE A 171 4.81 -15.83 -16.50
N ARG A 172 4.69 -17.15 -16.65
CA ARG A 172 5.82 -18.09 -16.54
C ARG A 172 6.88 -17.83 -17.60
N GLU A 173 6.48 -17.66 -18.86
CA GLU A 173 7.40 -17.35 -19.97
C GLU A 173 8.17 -16.06 -19.68
N ARG A 174 7.46 -15.00 -19.27
CA ARG A 174 8.06 -13.70 -18.98
C ARG A 174 8.97 -13.70 -17.77
N ALA A 175 8.56 -14.36 -16.69
CA ALA A 175 9.41 -14.54 -15.51
C ALA A 175 10.71 -15.28 -15.89
N GLY A 176 10.61 -16.33 -16.71
CA GLY A 176 11.78 -17.03 -17.24
C GLY A 176 12.69 -16.10 -18.05
N ALA A 177 12.12 -15.36 -19.01
CA ALA A 177 12.88 -14.43 -19.85
C ALA A 177 13.57 -13.31 -19.05
N ILE A 178 12.92 -12.79 -17.99
CA ILE A 178 13.53 -11.82 -17.07
C ILE A 178 14.74 -12.46 -16.39
N LEU A 179 14.55 -13.62 -15.74
CA LEU A 179 15.60 -14.29 -14.97
C LEU A 179 16.78 -14.73 -15.84
N ASP A 180 16.51 -15.25 -17.05
CA ASP A 180 17.53 -15.65 -18.03
C ASP A 180 18.35 -14.45 -18.55
N GLY A 181 17.81 -13.23 -18.46
CA GLY A 181 18.46 -11.99 -18.89
C GLY A 181 19.25 -11.25 -17.81
N LEU A 182 19.21 -11.69 -16.55
CA LEU A 182 19.89 -11.01 -15.45
C LEU A 182 21.42 -11.20 -15.51
N PRO A 183 22.21 -10.19 -15.11
CA PRO A 183 23.67 -10.32 -15.08
C PRO A 183 24.09 -11.28 -13.95
N ILE A 184 25.09 -12.13 -14.23
CA ILE A 184 25.60 -13.11 -13.28
C ILE A 184 26.93 -12.63 -12.70
N GLY A 185 26.98 -12.50 -11.38
CA GLY A 185 28.18 -12.05 -10.66
C GLY A 185 28.39 -10.53 -10.66
N GLU A 186 27.40 -9.77 -11.14
CA GLU A 186 27.38 -8.31 -11.12
C GLU A 186 26.20 -7.80 -10.28
N GLU A 187 26.36 -6.62 -9.69
CA GLU A 187 25.31 -5.96 -8.94
C GLU A 187 24.31 -5.30 -9.89
N PHE A 188 23.01 -5.41 -9.56
CA PHE A 188 21.94 -4.76 -10.30
C PHE A 188 20.77 -4.44 -9.36
N ASP A 189 19.88 -3.54 -9.80
CA ASP A 189 18.66 -3.20 -9.06
C ASP A 189 17.57 -4.29 -9.30
N TRP A 190 17.34 -5.12 -8.30
CA TRP A 190 16.31 -6.16 -8.33
C TRP A 190 14.90 -5.58 -8.42
N VAL A 191 14.65 -4.46 -7.76
CA VAL A 191 13.32 -3.84 -7.76
C VAL A 191 12.98 -3.39 -9.16
N ASP A 192 13.92 -2.79 -9.88
CA ASP A 192 13.68 -2.35 -11.24
C ASP A 192 13.62 -3.51 -12.25
N LEU A 193 14.66 -4.35 -12.30
CA LEU A 193 14.80 -5.36 -13.36
C LEU A 193 13.88 -6.57 -13.19
N VAL A 194 13.38 -6.83 -11.97
CA VAL A 194 12.54 -8.00 -11.67
C VAL A 194 11.16 -7.58 -11.18
N SER A 195 11.08 -6.89 -10.05
CA SER A 195 9.81 -6.62 -9.38
C SER A 195 8.89 -5.70 -10.20
N LYS A 196 9.41 -4.54 -10.65
CA LYS A 196 8.65 -3.60 -11.47
C LYS A 196 8.39 -4.18 -12.86
N GLU A 197 9.37 -4.85 -13.46
CA GLU A 197 9.26 -5.40 -14.82
C GLU A 197 8.16 -6.45 -14.96
N LEU A 198 8.16 -7.49 -14.12
CA LEU A 198 7.16 -8.56 -14.19
C LEU A 198 5.75 -8.02 -13.88
N THR A 199 5.65 -7.09 -12.92
CA THR A 199 4.39 -6.44 -12.57
C THR A 199 3.86 -5.62 -13.73
N ALA A 200 4.70 -4.80 -14.37
CA ALA A 200 4.32 -3.99 -15.53
C ALA A 200 3.83 -4.85 -16.71
N MET A 201 4.53 -5.96 -17.03
CA MET A 201 4.10 -6.88 -18.09
C MET A 201 2.74 -7.50 -17.79
N THR A 202 2.52 -7.88 -16.53
CA THR A 202 1.27 -8.49 -16.06
C THR A 202 0.11 -7.50 -16.15
N LEU A 203 0.28 -6.28 -15.62
CA LEU A 203 -0.71 -5.20 -15.73
C LEU A 203 -1.04 -4.89 -17.19
N ALA A 204 -0.01 -4.78 -18.04
CA ALA A 204 -0.21 -4.53 -19.46
C ALA A 204 -1.01 -5.65 -20.16
N THR A 205 -0.97 -6.89 -19.66
CA THR A 205 -1.81 -7.98 -20.21
C THR A 205 -3.24 -7.91 -19.70
N LEU A 206 -3.43 -7.58 -18.43
CA LEU A 206 -4.76 -7.42 -17.85
C LEU A 206 -5.55 -6.28 -18.52
N PHE A 207 -4.87 -5.20 -18.91
CA PHE A 207 -5.47 -4.03 -19.54
C PHE A 207 -5.45 -4.04 -21.07
N ASP A 208 -4.96 -5.12 -21.70
CA ASP A 208 -4.70 -5.15 -23.16
C ASP A 208 -3.89 -3.93 -23.64
N PHE A 209 -2.90 -3.54 -22.84
CA PHE A 209 -2.04 -2.38 -23.06
C PHE A 209 -0.80 -2.78 -23.85
N PRO A 210 -0.30 -1.94 -24.79
CA PRO A 210 0.88 -2.25 -25.58
C PRO A 210 2.08 -2.60 -24.70
N GLN A 211 2.68 -3.77 -24.91
CA GLN A 211 3.74 -4.29 -24.06
C GLN A 211 5.00 -3.41 -24.12
N GLU A 212 5.32 -2.84 -25.27
CA GLU A 212 6.41 -1.88 -25.46
C GLU A 212 6.28 -0.64 -24.59
N ASP A 213 5.06 -0.26 -24.23
CA ASP A 213 4.75 0.93 -23.42
C ASP A 213 4.49 0.60 -21.94
N ARG A 214 4.55 -0.68 -21.52
CA ARG A 214 4.15 -1.15 -20.17
C ARG A 214 4.70 -0.34 -18.99
N ARG A 215 5.90 0.25 -19.13
CA ARG A 215 6.53 1.07 -18.08
C ARG A 215 5.82 2.40 -17.83
N LYS A 216 4.96 2.85 -18.74
CA LYS A 216 4.04 3.97 -18.50
C LYS A 216 3.09 3.67 -17.34
N LEU A 217 2.62 2.42 -17.20
CA LEU A 217 1.71 2.02 -16.10
C LEU A 217 2.38 2.17 -14.73
N THR A 218 3.62 1.73 -14.59
CA THR A 218 4.39 1.90 -13.35
C THR A 218 4.77 3.35 -13.10
N TYR A 219 5.11 4.11 -14.14
CA TYR A 219 5.43 5.52 -14.01
C TYR A 219 4.23 6.34 -13.54
N TRP A 220 3.04 6.12 -14.12
CA TRP A 220 1.82 6.82 -13.68
C TRP A 220 1.46 6.48 -12.25
N SER A 221 1.61 5.21 -11.85
CA SER A 221 1.47 4.81 -10.45
C SER A 221 2.43 5.58 -9.54
N ASP A 222 3.72 5.65 -9.87
CA ASP A 222 4.76 6.28 -9.05
C ASP A 222 4.61 7.82 -8.93
N VAL A 223 3.94 8.49 -9.87
CA VAL A 223 3.76 9.97 -9.85
C VAL A 223 2.39 10.43 -9.35
N THR A 224 1.43 9.50 -9.18
CA THR A 224 0.07 9.82 -8.71
C THR A 224 -0.23 9.28 -7.32
N MET A 225 0.60 8.36 -6.79
CA MET A 225 0.56 7.82 -5.43
C MET A 225 1.91 8.01 -4.75
#